data_AF-A0A955C412-F1
#
_entry.id   AF-A0A955C412-F1
#
_cell.length_a   1.000
_cell.length_b   1.000
_cell.length_c   1.000
_cell.angle_alpha   90.00
_cell.angle_beta   90.00
_cell.angle_gamma   90.00
#
_symmetry.space_group_name_H-M   'P 1'
#
loop_
_entity.id
_entity.type
_entity.pdbx_description
1 polymer ?
#
loop_
_entity_poly.entity_id
_entity_poly.type
_entity_poly.pdbx_seq_one_letter_code
_entity_poly.pdbx_strand_id
1 'polypeptide(L)'
;MTASHPALNSITAAVDAGHLCEAAAENLRKWLTEPRYAQYADAVASDIEQGKWKELDDAFCAVIPFGTGGRRGKMYPVGPNAINERTIGESAQGLANYVKQHAGSAALRCAIAYDTRHRSREFARLSAELMVAAGFEVVLLQDCRSTPELSFTVRYKQ
;
A
#
# COMPACT_ATOMS: atom_id res chain seq x y z
N MET A 1 -25.95 -8.85 -11.86
CA MET A 1 -25.23 -9.05 -13.14
C MET A 1 -24.11 -8.04 -13.18
N THR A 2 -22.91 -8.39 -12.72
CA THR A 2 -21.74 -7.51 -12.82
C THR A 2 -21.38 -7.42 -14.30
N ALA A 3 -21.57 -6.25 -14.90
CA ALA A 3 -21.03 -5.97 -16.23
C ALA A 3 -19.54 -6.28 -16.21
N SER A 4 -19.09 -7.12 -17.14
CA SER A 4 -17.67 -7.42 -17.30
C SER A 4 -16.95 -6.11 -17.63
N HIS A 5 -15.98 -5.71 -16.80
CA HIS A 5 -15.21 -4.49 -17.02
C HIS A 5 -14.50 -4.59 -18.39
N PRO A 6 -14.62 -3.60 -19.31
CA PRO A 6 -14.14 -3.73 -20.69
C PRO A 6 -12.65 -4.08 -20.78
N ALA A 7 -11.84 -3.56 -19.85
CA ALA A 7 -10.41 -3.86 -19.73
C ALA A 7 -10.07 -5.35 -19.46
N LEU A 8 -11.01 -6.19 -19.02
CA LEU A 8 -10.74 -7.60 -18.71
C LEU A 8 -10.33 -8.41 -19.95
N ASN A 9 -10.89 -8.08 -21.12
CA ASN A 9 -10.51 -8.75 -22.38
C ASN A 9 -9.07 -8.42 -22.78
N SER A 10 -8.65 -7.17 -22.57
CA SER A 10 -7.29 -6.71 -22.86
C SER A 10 -6.26 -7.40 -21.97
N ILE A 11 -6.60 -7.70 -20.71
CA ILE A 11 -5.72 -8.46 -19.81
C ILE A 11 -5.46 -9.87 -20.37
N THR A 12 -6.51 -10.58 -20.81
CA THR A 12 -6.36 -11.92 -21.38
C THR A 12 -5.49 -11.90 -22.64
N ALA A 13 -5.75 -10.96 -23.55
CA ALA A 13 -4.94 -10.80 -24.76
C ALA A 13 -3.46 -10.48 -24.45
N ALA A 14 -3.20 -9.70 -23.40
CA ALA A 14 -1.83 -9.37 -22.98
C ALA A 14 -1.09 -10.57 -22.35
N VAL A 15 -1.79 -11.47 -21.65
CA VAL A 15 -1.21 -12.74 -21.18
C VAL A 15 -0.86 -13.64 -22.37
N ASP A 16 -1.78 -13.81 -23.32
CA ASP A 16 -1.56 -14.63 -24.52
C ASP A 16 -0.39 -14.10 -25.38
N ALA A 17 -0.20 -12.78 -25.41
CA ALA A 17 0.92 -12.12 -26.07
C ALA A 17 2.24 -12.17 -25.28
N GLY A 18 2.25 -12.70 -24.05
CA GLY A 18 3.43 -12.78 -23.19
C GLY A 18 3.87 -11.45 -22.57
N HIS A 19 2.98 -10.47 -22.52
CA HIS A 19 3.24 -9.16 -21.91
C HIS A 19 2.95 -9.10 -20.41
N LEU A 20 2.10 -10.00 -19.90
CA LEU A 20 1.75 -10.12 -18.49
C LEU A 20 1.98 -11.55 -18.01
N CYS A 21 2.52 -11.68 -16.80
CA CYS A 21 2.53 -12.93 -16.06
C CYS A 21 1.11 -13.23 -15.52
N GLU A 22 0.78 -14.50 -15.29
CA GLU A 22 -0.55 -14.90 -14.78
C GLU A 22 -0.89 -14.24 -13.44
N ALA A 23 0.10 -14.13 -12.54
CA ALA A 23 -0.10 -13.48 -11.24
C ALA A 23 -0.45 -11.99 -11.39
N ALA A 24 0.13 -11.29 -12.39
CA ALA A 24 -0.19 -9.91 -12.68
C ALA A 24 -1.64 -9.80 -13.18
N ALA A 25 -2.03 -10.67 -14.11
CA ALA A 25 -3.40 -10.72 -14.63
C ALA A 25 -4.43 -10.98 -13.52
N GLU A 26 -4.18 -11.92 -12.63
CA GLU A 26 -5.05 -12.17 -11.47
C GLU A 26 -5.20 -10.94 -10.58
N ASN A 27 -4.10 -10.25 -10.25
CA ASN A 27 -4.16 -9.07 -9.40
C ASN A 27 -4.84 -7.88 -10.09
N LEU A 28 -4.62 -7.69 -11.39
CA LEU A 28 -5.31 -6.67 -12.19
C LEU A 28 -6.82 -6.91 -12.19
N ARG A 29 -7.26 -8.16 -12.40
CA ARG A 29 -8.69 -8.53 -12.35
C ARG A 29 -9.29 -8.18 -10.99
N LYS A 30 -8.60 -8.49 -9.88
CA LYS A 30 -9.04 -8.11 -8.53
C LYS A 30 -9.16 -6.59 -8.37
N TRP A 31 -8.16 -5.84 -8.83
CA TRP A 31 -8.15 -4.36 -8.72
C TRP A 31 -9.24 -3.69 -9.57
N LEU A 32 -9.67 -4.30 -10.67
CA LEU A 32 -10.77 -3.80 -11.51
C LEU A 32 -12.16 -4.16 -10.98
N THR A 33 -12.30 -5.22 -10.18
CA THR A 33 -13.62 -5.81 -9.87
C THR A 33 -14.00 -5.79 -8.40
N GLU A 34 -13.03 -5.81 -7.48
CA GLU A 34 -13.34 -5.86 -6.06
C GLU A 34 -13.64 -4.46 -5.49
N PRO A 35 -14.71 -4.28 -4.69
CA PRO A 35 -15.12 -2.97 -4.18
C PRO A 35 -14.02 -2.21 -3.41
N ARG A 36 -13.12 -2.92 -2.73
CA ARG A 36 -12.01 -2.32 -1.97
C ARG A 36 -10.97 -1.59 -2.84
N TYR A 37 -10.99 -1.82 -4.15
CA TYR A 37 -10.11 -1.17 -5.12
C TYR A 37 -10.85 -0.20 -6.04
N ALA A 38 -12.14 0.06 -5.81
CA ALA A 38 -12.96 0.89 -6.69
C ALA A 38 -12.32 2.27 -6.99
N GLN A 39 -11.67 2.89 -6.01
CA GLN A 39 -10.97 4.17 -6.19
C GLN A 39 -9.74 4.11 -7.13
N TYR A 40 -9.21 2.92 -7.39
CA TYR A 40 -8.04 2.70 -8.25
C TYR A 40 -8.41 2.08 -9.61
N ALA A 41 -9.64 1.57 -9.76
CA ALA A 41 -10.06 0.81 -10.94
C ALA A 41 -9.89 1.63 -12.23
N ASP A 42 -10.29 2.91 -12.22
CA ASP A 42 -10.17 3.80 -13.38
C ASP A 42 -8.70 4.04 -13.79
N ALA A 43 -7.81 4.21 -12.81
CA ALA A 43 -6.38 4.39 -13.07
C ALA A 43 -5.77 3.12 -13.68
N VAL A 44 -6.13 1.94 -13.15
CA VAL A 44 -5.69 0.65 -13.69
C VAL A 44 -6.23 0.45 -15.11
N ALA A 45 -7.50 0.73 -15.34
CA ALA A 45 -8.12 0.65 -16.67
C ALA A 45 -7.42 1.56 -17.68
N SER A 46 -7.10 2.80 -17.29
CA SER A 46 -6.40 3.75 -18.14
C SER A 46 -4.98 3.29 -18.52
N ASP A 47 -4.24 2.69 -17.57
CA ASP A 47 -2.92 2.13 -17.85
C ASP A 47 -2.99 0.91 -18.79
N ILE A 48 -4.05 0.09 -18.66
CA ILE A 48 -4.35 -1.03 -19.57
C ILE A 48 -4.65 -0.52 -20.99
N GLU A 49 -5.51 0.50 -21.13
CA GLU A 49 -5.86 1.11 -22.42
C GLU A 49 -4.66 1.73 -23.13
N GLN A 50 -3.71 2.28 -22.36
CA GLN A 50 -2.45 2.83 -22.86
C GLN A 50 -1.41 1.76 -23.19
N GLY A 51 -1.69 0.47 -22.90
CA GLY A 51 -0.77 -0.63 -23.17
C GLY A 51 0.52 -0.59 -22.35
N LYS A 52 0.48 -0.06 -21.12
CA LYS A 52 1.64 0.01 -20.18
C LYS A 52 1.98 -1.33 -19.56
N TRP A 53 2.09 -2.36 -20.39
CA TRP A 53 2.12 -3.75 -19.93
C TRP A 53 3.33 -4.06 -19.07
N LYS A 54 4.50 -3.47 -19.38
CA LYS A 54 5.71 -3.68 -18.59
C LYS A 54 5.55 -3.11 -17.17
N GLU A 55 5.05 -1.88 -17.06
CA GLU A 55 4.81 -1.25 -15.76
C GLU A 55 3.74 -1.98 -14.96
N LEU A 56 2.68 -2.44 -15.63
CA LEU A 56 1.63 -3.24 -15.02
C LEU A 56 2.14 -4.60 -14.56
N ASP A 57 2.95 -5.29 -15.36
CA ASP A 57 3.55 -6.56 -14.95
C ASP A 57 4.46 -6.37 -13.73
N ASP A 58 5.35 -5.38 -13.77
CA ASP A 58 6.24 -5.05 -12.64
C ASP A 58 5.45 -4.72 -11.36
N ALA A 59 4.33 -3.98 -11.47
CA ALA A 59 3.54 -3.53 -10.32
C ALA A 59 2.54 -4.58 -9.79
N PHE A 60 2.15 -5.58 -10.59
CA PHE A 60 1.09 -6.54 -10.25
C PHE A 60 1.55 -8.01 -10.19
N CYS A 61 2.71 -8.38 -10.72
CA CYS A 61 3.15 -9.79 -10.76
C CYS A 61 3.52 -10.35 -9.36
N ALA A 62 3.71 -9.49 -8.36
CA ALA A 62 4.00 -9.91 -6.99
C ALA A 62 3.32 -9.01 -5.95
N VAL A 63 3.45 -9.36 -4.68
CA VAL A 63 3.12 -8.49 -3.55
C VAL A 63 4.42 -8.08 -2.88
N ILE A 64 4.59 -6.79 -2.63
CA ILE A 64 5.80 -6.26 -1.99
C ILE A 64 6.01 -6.94 -0.62
N PRO A 65 7.14 -7.64 -0.40
CA PRO A 65 7.36 -8.39 0.82
C PRO A 65 7.65 -7.44 1.98
N PHE A 66 7.31 -7.88 3.20
CA PHE A 66 7.71 -7.22 4.42
C PHE A 66 9.03 -7.83 4.92
N GLY A 67 10.14 -7.09 4.79
CA GLY A 67 11.47 -7.53 5.24
C GLY A 67 11.86 -6.97 6.60
N THR A 68 13.11 -7.25 7.03
CA THR A 68 13.69 -6.72 8.28
C THR A 68 13.72 -5.19 8.31
N GLY A 69 13.83 -4.55 7.14
CA GLY A 69 13.77 -3.10 6.97
C GLY A 69 12.41 -2.55 6.55
N GLY A 70 11.32 -3.30 6.77
CA GLY A 70 9.98 -2.97 6.31
C GLY A 70 9.72 -3.29 4.83
N ARG A 71 8.62 -2.76 4.28
CA ARG A 71 8.33 -2.82 2.83
C ARG A 71 9.24 -1.87 2.07
N ARG A 72 9.88 -2.38 1.01
CA ARG A 72 10.77 -1.62 0.13
C ARG A 72 10.52 -2.01 -1.32
N GLY A 73 10.30 -1.02 -2.18
CA GLY A 73 9.97 -1.26 -3.57
C GLY A 73 9.89 0.04 -4.36
N LYS A 74 9.70 -0.07 -5.66
CA LYS A 74 9.50 1.07 -6.55
C LYS A 74 8.15 1.73 -6.23
N MET A 75 8.10 3.05 -6.34
CA MET A 75 6.84 3.78 -6.24
C MET A 75 6.10 3.70 -7.56
N TYR A 76 4.83 3.27 -7.50
CA TYR A 76 3.91 3.25 -8.64
C TYR A 76 2.50 3.50 -8.10
N PRO A 77 1.65 4.33 -8.76
CA PRO A 77 0.38 4.77 -8.18
C PRO A 77 -0.57 3.64 -7.75
N VAL A 78 -0.47 2.49 -8.43
CA VAL A 78 -1.30 1.31 -8.24
C VAL A 78 -0.45 0.05 -8.12
N GLY A 79 -1.08 -1.06 -7.77
CA GLY A 79 -0.45 -2.38 -7.79
C GLY A 79 0.12 -2.82 -6.43
N PRO A 80 0.02 -4.13 -6.14
CA PRO A 80 0.50 -4.71 -4.88
C PRO A 80 2.02 -4.83 -4.75
N ASN A 81 2.78 -4.77 -5.85
CA ASN A 81 4.26 -4.84 -5.84
C ASN A 81 4.92 -3.44 -5.77
N ALA A 82 4.17 -2.41 -5.39
CA ALA A 82 4.66 -1.04 -5.41
C ALA A 82 4.42 -0.33 -4.07
N ILE A 83 5.21 0.70 -3.80
CA ILE A 83 4.92 1.65 -2.72
C ILE A 83 3.88 2.65 -3.23
N ASN A 84 2.69 2.61 -2.63
CA ASN A 84 1.59 3.54 -2.85
C ASN A 84 0.73 3.64 -1.58
N GLU A 85 -0.29 4.50 -1.63
CA GLU A 85 -1.21 4.70 -0.51
C GLU A 85 -1.89 3.40 -0.09
N ARG A 86 -2.27 2.55 -1.05
CA ARG A 86 -2.89 1.26 -0.76
C ARG A 86 -1.96 0.34 0.03
N THR A 87 -0.73 0.13 -0.43
CA THR A 87 0.21 -0.80 0.22
C THR A 87 0.76 -0.26 1.53
N ILE A 88 0.91 1.07 1.67
CA ILE A 88 1.24 1.71 2.94
C ILE A 88 0.07 1.56 3.92
N GLY A 89 -1.16 1.84 3.47
CA GLY A 89 -2.35 1.74 4.30
C GLY A 89 -2.63 0.32 4.78
N GLU A 90 -2.44 -0.68 3.92
CA GLU A 90 -2.52 -2.10 4.32
C GLU A 90 -1.50 -2.47 5.40
N SER A 91 -0.32 -1.86 5.35
CA SER A 91 0.73 -2.11 6.34
C SER A 91 0.38 -1.48 7.69
N ALA A 92 -0.11 -0.25 7.68
CA ALA A 92 -0.61 0.43 8.88
C ALA A 92 -1.78 -0.34 9.50
N GLN A 93 -2.76 -0.74 8.69
CA GLN A 93 -3.91 -1.52 9.16
C GLN A 93 -3.50 -2.91 9.67
N GLY A 94 -2.59 -3.58 8.98
CA GLY A 94 -2.05 -4.87 9.40
C GLY A 94 -1.33 -4.78 10.75
N LEU A 95 -0.51 -3.74 10.94
CA LEU A 95 0.16 -3.47 12.21
C LEU A 95 -0.85 -3.16 13.33
N ALA A 96 -1.85 -2.32 13.07
CA ALA A 96 -2.90 -1.99 14.03
C ALA A 96 -3.65 -3.25 14.49
N ASN A 97 -4.03 -4.12 13.55
CA ASN A 97 -4.72 -5.38 13.84
C ASN A 97 -3.82 -6.31 14.68
N TYR A 98 -2.55 -6.44 14.29
CA TYR A 98 -1.59 -7.26 15.02
C TYR A 98 -1.43 -6.77 16.46
N VAL A 99 -1.19 -5.47 16.68
CA VAL A 99 -1.02 -4.92 18.03
C VAL A 99 -2.29 -5.11 18.86
N LYS A 100 -3.48 -4.85 18.31
CA LYS A 100 -4.74 -5.07 19.03
C LYS A 100 -4.93 -6.52 19.51
N GLN A 101 -4.50 -7.49 18.72
CA GLN A 101 -4.58 -8.91 19.09
C GLN A 101 -3.61 -9.29 20.22
N HIS A 102 -2.53 -8.52 20.43
CA HIS A 102 -1.44 -8.87 21.34
C HIS A 102 -1.27 -7.90 22.53
N ALA A 103 -1.85 -6.70 22.48
CA ALA A 103 -1.65 -5.66 23.49
C ALA A 103 -2.41 -5.90 24.80
N GLY A 104 -3.36 -6.84 24.84
CA GLY A 104 -4.21 -7.07 26.01
C GLY A 104 -4.98 -5.81 26.40
N SER A 105 -4.78 -5.32 27.63
CA SER A 105 -5.39 -4.09 28.16
C SER A 105 -4.50 -2.86 28.07
N ALA A 106 -3.31 -2.95 27.45
CA ALA A 106 -2.42 -1.82 27.31
C ALA A 106 -3.02 -0.72 26.43
N ALA A 107 -2.71 0.54 26.73
CA ALA A 107 -3.12 1.66 25.91
C ALA A 107 -2.51 1.55 24.51
N LEU A 108 -3.35 1.75 23.47
CA LEU A 108 -2.92 1.73 22.08
C LEU A 108 -2.30 3.07 21.72
N ARG A 109 -0.96 3.11 21.62
CA ARG A 109 -0.21 4.34 21.33
C ARG A 109 0.90 4.05 20.33
N CYS A 110 1.18 4.98 19.43
CA CYS A 110 2.33 4.86 18.53
C CYS A 110 2.97 6.22 18.22
N ALA A 111 4.24 6.18 17.82
CA ALA A 111 4.95 7.33 17.28
C ALA A 111 5.24 7.09 15.79
N ILE A 112 5.08 8.13 14.98
CA ILE A 112 5.31 8.08 13.53
C ILE A 112 6.24 9.22 13.14
N ALA A 113 7.28 8.88 12.40
CA ALA A 113 8.23 9.82 11.79
C ALA A 113 8.45 9.45 10.32
N TYR A 114 9.06 10.38 9.58
CA TYR A 114 9.41 10.21 8.18
C TYR A 114 10.79 10.82 7.88
N ASP A 115 11.36 10.44 6.74
CA ASP A 115 12.63 10.96 6.23
C ASP A 115 12.40 11.91 5.05
N THR A 116 13.47 12.31 4.38
CA THR A 116 13.42 13.28 3.27
C THR A 116 13.03 12.67 1.92
N ARG A 117 12.66 11.39 1.86
CA ARG A 117 12.30 10.76 0.58
C ARG A 117 11.00 11.33 0.04
N HIS A 118 10.88 11.29 -1.28
CA HIS A 118 9.66 11.67 -1.98
C HIS A 118 8.46 10.92 -1.39
N ARG A 119 7.39 11.67 -1.10
CA ARG A 119 6.14 11.21 -0.47
C ARG A 119 6.21 10.68 0.97
N SER A 120 7.37 10.71 1.62
CA SER A 120 7.54 10.16 2.97
C SER A 120 6.61 10.86 3.98
N ARG A 121 6.42 12.19 3.84
CA ARG A 121 5.50 12.99 4.65
C ARG A 121 4.04 12.57 4.48
N GLU A 122 3.60 12.40 3.24
CA GLU A 122 2.24 11.99 2.89
C GLU A 122 1.95 10.58 3.40
N PHE A 123 2.90 9.65 3.28
CA PHE A 123 2.75 8.29 3.80
C PHE A 123 2.74 8.23 5.33
N ALA A 124 3.53 9.05 6.01
CA ALA A 124 3.46 9.18 7.47
C ALA A 124 2.11 9.72 7.93
N ARG A 125 1.58 10.72 7.23
CA ARG A 125 0.25 11.26 7.51
C ARG A 125 -0.85 10.22 7.30
N LEU A 126 -0.85 9.52 6.16
CA LEU A 126 -1.80 8.43 5.88
C LEU A 126 -1.74 7.35 6.97
N SER A 127 -0.53 6.96 7.36
CA SER A 127 -0.33 5.97 8.43
C SER A 127 -0.88 6.46 9.77
N ALA A 128 -0.67 7.75 10.10
CA ALA A 128 -1.22 8.35 11.31
C ALA A 128 -2.75 8.36 11.29
N GLU A 129 -3.38 8.77 10.19
CA GLU A 129 -4.83 8.81 10.04
C GLU A 129 -5.45 7.42 10.21
N LEU A 130 -4.84 6.38 9.62
CA LEU A 130 -5.29 4.99 9.77
C LEU A 130 -5.09 4.47 11.20
N MET A 131 -3.99 4.80 11.86
CA MET A 131 -3.74 4.39 13.24
C MET A 131 -4.73 5.08 14.20
N VAL A 132 -5.03 6.37 14.00
CA VAL A 132 -6.07 7.09 14.76
C VAL A 132 -7.45 6.47 14.52
N ALA A 133 -7.80 6.17 13.27
CA ALA A 133 -9.07 5.50 12.94
C ALA A 133 -9.15 4.10 13.57
N ALA A 134 -8.01 3.43 13.74
CA ALA A 134 -7.91 2.18 14.48
C ALA A 134 -7.92 2.37 16.01
N GLY A 135 -8.04 3.58 16.55
CA GLY A 135 -8.14 3.84 18.00
C GLY A 135 -6.80 3.95 18.72
N PHE A 136 -5.70 4.23 18.00
CA PHE A 136 -4.43 4.55 18.61
C PHE A 136 -4.32 6.05 18.93
N GLU A 137 -3.69 6.38 20.05
CA GLU A 137 -3.11 7.71 20.23
C GLU A 137 -1.82 7.81 19.42
N VAL A 138 -1.73 8.81 18.54
CA VAL A 138 -0.62 8.93 17.58
C VAL A 138 0.20 10.18 17.85
N VAL A 139 1.49 9.98 18.09
CA VAL A 139 2.51 11.04 18.10
C VAL A 139 3.15 11.14 16.73
N LEU A 140 2.68 12.06 15.90
CA LEU A 140 3.29 12.36 14.59
C LEU A 140 4.35 13.46 14.74
N LEU A 141 5.61 13.15 14.42
CA LEU A 141 6.69 14.12 14.51
C LEU A 141 6.54 15.19 13.41
N GLN A 142 6.78 16.46 13.77
CA GLN A 142 6.43 17.63 12.93
C GLN A 142 7.16 17.66 11.58
N ASP A 143 8.44 17.31 11.55
CA ASP A 143 9.30 17.39 10.37
C ASP A 143 10.12 16.10 10.22
N CYS A 144 10.93 15.99 9.17
CA CYS A 144 11.78 14.84 8.94
C CYS A 144 12.68 14.56 10.14
N ARG A 145 12.79 13.27 10.52
CA ARG A 145 13.54 12.83 11.70
C ARG A 145 14.29 11.55 11.38
N SER A 146 15.38 11.37 12.10
CA SER A 146 16.20 10.16 11.99
C SER A 146 15.54 9.00 12.75
N THR A 147 15.81 7.76 12.33
CA THR A 147 15.31 6.56 13.03
C THR A 147 15.67 6.53 14.52
N PRO A 148 16.87 6.96 14.97
CA PRO A 148 17.18 7.06 16.40
C PRO A 148 16.26 8.01 17.19
N GLU A 149 15.83 9.13 16.61
CA GLU A 149 14.91 10.07 17.28
C GLU A 149 13.51 9.47 17.43
N LEU A 150 13.04 8.72 16.43
CA LEU A 150 11.81 7.94 16.56
C LEU A 150 11.92 6.90 17.68
N SER A 151 13.04 6.17 17.71
CA SER A 151 13.35 5.16 18.73
C SER A 151 13.39 5.76 20.15
N PHE A 152 13.92 6.98 20.30
CA PHE A 152 13.90 7.74 21.54
C PHE A 152 12.46 8.13 21.92
N THR A 153 11.68 8.65 20.97
CA THR A 153 10.29 9.08 21.20
C THR A 153 9.43 7.95 21.76
N VAL A 154 9.53 6.74 21.19
CA VAL A 154 8.79 5.55 21.67
C VAL A 154 9.09 5.21 23.13
N ARG A 155 10.32 5.48 23.61
CA ARG A 155 10.73 5.15 24.98
C ARG A 155 10.43 6.24 26.01
N TYR A 156 10.53 7.51 25.60
CA TYR A 156 10.60 8.64 26.54
C TYR A 156 9.51 9.69 26.37
N LYS A 157 8.70 9.62 25.31
CA LYS A 157 7.53 10.48 25.11
C LYS A 157 6.28 9.59 25.18
N GLN A 158 5.95 9.20 26.42
CA GLN A 158 4.63 8.72 26.81
C GLN A 158 3.83 9.89 27.35
#